data_AF-A0A2E4AM71-F1
#
_entry.id   AF-A0A2E4AM71-F1
#
_cell.length_a   1.000
_cell.length_b   1.000
_cell.length_c   1.000
_cell.angle_alpha   90.00
_cell.angle_beta   90.00
_cell.angle_gamma   90.00
#
_symmetry.space_group_name_H-M   'P 1'
#
loop_
_entity.id
_entity.type
_entity.pdbx_description
1 polymer ?
#
loop_
_entity_poly.entity_id
_entity_poly.type
_entity_poly.pdbx_seq_one_letter_code
_entity_poly.pdbx_strand_id
1 'polypeptide(L)'
;MTLTEPETYIELGAPLTDTHDSVWQRLGQCGTWWSGKERVAAMAEVRQAFCCALCIERLEALSPMMITGEHDSVSDLPREAVDLIHRLATDPGRLSKEWALLVIESIGEEPYVELATLVCVQYVIDSFARSLGLPLRELPEPQPGEPDRVRPEGVGDVGAWVSQTVEKSLANVSRAASLVPATEDLWRELVQAHYSRGPQFADLVWDRALSRPQVELLASTVSALNECFY
;
A
#
# COMPACT_ATOMS: atom_id res chain seq x y z
N MET A 1 -20.77 -5.79 23.81
CA MET A 1 -19.63 -6.70 23.98
C MET A 1 -18.39 -5.82 23.95
N THR A 2 -17.83 -5.55 25.12
CA THR A 2 -16.73 -4.59 25.30
C THR A 2 -15.45 -5.22 24.77
N LEU A 3 -14.87 -4.62 23.72
CA LEU A 3 -13.60 -5.02 23.08
C LEU A 3 -12.40 -4.66 23.96
N THR A 4 -12.38 -5.10 25.22
CA THR A 4 -11.35 -4.73 26.20
C THR A 4 -10.45 -5.89 26.60
N GLU A 5 -10.73 -7.11 26.15
CA GLU A 5 -9.89 -8.28 26.44
C GLU A 5 -9.09 -8.70 25.18
N PRO A 6 -7.75 -8.62 25.21
CA PRO A 6 -6.87 -8.97 24.09
C PRO A 6 -7.10 -10.41 23.56
N GLU A 7 -7.49 -11.33 24.45
CA GLU A 7 -7.70 -12.74 24.13
C GLU A 7 -8.91 -12.97 23.21
N THR A 8 -10.01 -12.22 23.42
CA THR A 8 -11.20 -12.29 22.55
C THR A 8 -10.95 -11.70 21.16
N TYR A 9 -10.00 -10.77 21.04
CA TYR A 9 -9.57 -10.22 19.77
C TYR A 9 -8.71 -11.21 18.97
N ILE A 10 -7.83 -11.95 19.66
CA ILE A 10 -6.98 -12.98 19.06
C ILE A 10 -7.83 -14.09 18.41
N GLU A 11 -8.93 -14.52 19.05
CA GLU A 11 -9.84 -15.53 18.47
C GLU A 11 -10.66 -15.01 17.27
N LEU A 12 -11.16 -13.78 17.29
CA LEU A 12 -11.87 -13.18 16.15
C LEU A 12 -10.92 -12.76 15.01
N GLY A 13 -9.64 -12.60 15.32
CA GLY A 13 -8.59 -12.13 14.44
C GLY A 13 -7.73 -13.24 13.83
N ALA A 14 -7.90 -14.52 14.19
CA ALA A 14 -7.04 -15.58 13.66
C ALA A 14 -7.02 -15.64 12.11
N PRO A 15 -8.18 -15.60 11.40
CA PRO A 15 -8.16 -15.57 9.93
C PRO A 15 -7.52 -14.30 9.35
N LEU A 16 -7.65 -13.16 10.04
CA LEU A 16 -7.04 -11.90 9.63
C LEU A 16 -5.53 -11.89 9.86
N THR A 17 -5.09 -12.48 10.98
CA THR A 17 -3.69 -12.64 11.37
C THR A 17 -2.99 -13.60 10.42
N ASP A 18 -3.61 -14.75 10.11
CA ASP A 18 -3.12 -15.70 9.12
C ASP A 18 -2.97 -15.05 7.74
N THR A 19 -3.95 -14.22 7.34
CA THR A 19 -3.87 -13.47 6.08
C THR A 19 -2.71 -12.49 6.11
N HIS A 20 -2.55 -11.72 7.19
CA HIS A 20 -1.43 -10.79 7.33
C HIS A 20 -0.10 -11.51 7.29
N ASP A 21 0.05 -12.63 8.00
CA ASP A 21 1.30 -13.37 8.09
C ASP A 21 1.67 -13.98 6.73
N SER A 22 0.69 -14.55 6.02
CA SER A 22 0.86 -15.05 4.65
C SER A 22 1.28 -13.93 3.69
N VAL A 23 0.56 -12.81 3.68
CA VAL A 23 0.87 -11.65 2.82
C VAL A 23 2.23 -11.06 3.17
N TRP A 24 2.55 -10.95 4.46
CA TRP A 24 3.81 -10.39 4.95
C TRP A 24 5.01 -11.22 4.50
N GLN A 25 4.94 -12.55 4.59
CA GLN A 25 6.00 -13.41 4.07
C GLN A 25 6.13 -13.31 2.54
N ARG A 26 5.01 -13.21 1.82
CA ARG A 26 5.01 -13.04 0.36
C ARG A 26 5.53 -11.70 -0.12
N LEU A 27 5.51 -10.66 0.73
CA LEU A 27 6.18 -9.39 0.39
C LEU A 27 7.69 -9.55 0.18
N GLY A 28 8.32 -10.51 0.87
CA GLY A 28 9.74 -10.84 0.71
C GLY A 28 10.06 -11.69 -0.54
N GLN A 29 9.05 -12.17 -1.26
CA GLN A 29 9.27 -12.90 -2.51
C GLN A 29 9.71 -11.97 -3.63
N CYS A 30 10.39 -12.53 -4.64
CA CYS A 30 10.66 -11.80 -5.87
C CYS A 30 9.35 -11.36 -6.53
N GLY A 31 9.26 -10.09 -6.88
CA GLY A 31 8.12 -9.54 -7.58
C GLY A 31 8.31 -9.55 -9.10
N THR A 32 7.42 -8.86 -9.80
CA THR A 32 7.40 -8.76 -11.26
C THR A 32 8.51 -7.84 -11.76
N TRP A 33 8.80 -6.76 -11.03
CA TRP A 33 9.77 -5.73 -11.40
C TRP A 33 10.92 -5.54 -10.41
N TRP A 34 10.72 -5.94 -9.15
CA TRP A 34 11.72 -5.81 -8.08
C TRP A 34 12.05 -7.18 -7.48
N SER A 35 13.34 -7.43 -7.23
CA SER A 35 13.80 -8.65 -6.56
C SER A 35 13.28 -8.72 -5.11
N GLY A 36 13.29 -9.90 -4.50
CA GLY A 36 12.91 -10.06 -3.10
C GLY A 36 13.77 -9.19 -2.17
N LYS A 37 15.07 -9.04 -2.47
CA LYS A 37 15.98 -8.14 -1.75
C LYS A 37 15.54 -6.69 -1.85
N GLU A 38 15.21 -6.21 -3.05
CA GLU A 38 14.78 -4.83 -3.28
C GLU A 38 13.42 -4.53 -2.65
N ARG A 39 12.49 -5.50 -2.66
CA ARG A 39 11.18 -5.37 -1.99
C ARG A 39 11.33 -5.26 -0.48
N VAL A 40 12.15 -6.10 0.16
CA VAL A 40 12.44 -5.99 1.60
C VAL A 40 13.17 -4.68 1.93
N ALA A 41 14.09 -4.25 1.07
CA ALA A 41 14.74 -2.94 1.20
C ALA A 41 13.72 -1.79 1.12
N ALA A 42 12.77 -1.85 0.20
CA ALA A 42 11.68 -0.88 0.11
C ALA A 42 10.83 -0.86 1.38
N MET A 43 10.58 -2.02 1.98
CA MET A 43 9.85 -2.09 3.25
C MET A 43 10.61 -1.46 4.43
N ALA A 44 11.95 -1.56 4.42
CA ALA A 44 12.80 -0.86 5.37
C ALA A 44 12.71 0.66 5.17
N GLU A 45 12.73 1.13 3.91
CA GLU A 45 12.56 2.55 3.58
C GLU A 45 11.20 3.11 4.04
N VAL A 46 10.12 2.33 3.93
CA VAL A 46 8.80 2.74 4.45
C VAL A 46 8.87 3.08 5.94
N ARG A 47 9.57 2.26 6.74
CA ARG A 47 9.72 2.51 8.18
C ARG A 47 10.68 3.67 8.45
N GLN A 48 11.75 3.77 7.67
CA GLN A 48 12.73 4.85 7.77
C GLN A 48 12.13 6.22 7.46
N ALA A 49 11.18 6.30 6.53
CA ALA A 49 10.54 7.56 6.14
C ALA A 49 9.96 8.36 7.31
N PHE A 50 9.44 7.67 8.35
CA PHE A 50 8.89 8.32 9.55
C PHE A 50 9.96 8.94 10.47
N CYS A 51 11.23 8.58 10.28
CA CYS A 51 12.37 9.11 11.04
C CYS A 51 13.32 9.94 10.15
N CYS A 52 13.03 10.05 8.86
CA CYS A 52 13.86 10.76 7.88
C CYS A 52 13.74 12.28 8.08
N ALA A 53 14.88 12.96 8.24
CA ALA A 53 14.94 14.40 8.50
C ALA A 53 14.29 15.21 7.37
N LEU A 54 14.57 14.85 6.12
CA LEU A 54 13.97 15.51 4.95
C LEU A 54 12.45 15.32 4.89
N CYS A 55 11.95 14.14 5.26
CA CYS A 55 10.51 13.87 5.30
C CYS A 55 9.81 14.72 6.37
N ILE A 56 10.40 14.82 7.55
CA ILE A 56 9.90 15.65 8.65
C ILE A 56 9.85 17.13 8.21
N GLU A 57 10.93 17.64 7.62
CA GLU A 57 10.98 19.03 7.15
C GLU A 57 9.94 19.30 6.04
N ARG A 58 9.77 18.38 5.09
CA ARG A 58 8.75 18.49 4.03
C ARG A 58 7.33 18.46 4.56
N LEU A 59 7.05 17.69 5.62
CA LEU A 59 5.74 17.66 6.27
C LEU A 59 5.35 19.02 6.86
N GLU A 60 6.31 19.72 7.47
CA GLU A 60 6.08 21.04 8.06
C GLU A 60 6.03 22.18 7.02
N ALA A 61 6.63 21.97 5.85
CA ALA A 61 6.63 22.96 4.78
C ALA A 61 5.25 23.14 4.12
N LEU A 62 4.96 24.37 3.69
CA LEU A 62 3.74 24.69 2.91
C LEU A 62 3.64 23.90 1.61
N SER A 63 4.79 23.63 0.98
CA SER A 63 4.91 22.83 -0.23
C SER A 63 6.16 21.96 -0.12
N PRO A 64 6.03 20.62 -0.20
CA PRO A 64 7.16 19.70 -0.16
C PRO A 64 8.21 19.96 -1.25
N MET A 65 7.81 20.60 -2.35
CA MET A 65 8.70 20.93 -3.48
C MET A 65 9.68 22.05 -3.15
N MET A 66 9.42 22.87 -2.12
CA MET A 66 10.33 23.95 -1.71
C MET A 66 11.54 23.44 -0.92
N ILE A 67 11.43 22.24 -0.35
CA ILE A 67 12.48 21.63 0.47
C ILE A 67 13.25 20.62 -0.37
N THR A 68 14.50 20.95 -0.67
CA THR A 68 15.44 20.10 -1.36
C THR A 68 16.37 19.42 -0.37
N GLY A 69 16.81 18.21 -0.68
CA GLY A 69 17.67 17.44 0.19
C GLY A 69 17.78 16.00 -0.29
N GLU A 70 18.53 15.21 0.45
CA GLU A 70 18.62 13.76 0.26
C GLU A 70 17.92 13.05 1.43
N HIS A 71 17.25 11.94 1.15
CA HIS A 71 16.63 11.13 2.19
C HIS A 71 17.69 10.42 3.02
N ASP A 72 17.41 10.22 4.30
CA ASP A 72 18.19 9.35 5.19
C ASP A 72 17.94 7.88 4.82
N SER A 73 18.35 7.47 3.62
CA SER A 73 18.15 6.14 3.05
C SER A 73 18.86 5.06 3.88
N VAL A 74 18.22 3.91 4.04
CA VAL A 74 18.74 2.70 4.71
C VAL A 74 18.97 1.54 3.74
N SER A 75 18.84 1.79 2.44
CA SER A 75 18.98 0.82 1.37
C SER A 75 19.84 1.32 0.20
N ASP A 76 20.17 0.37 -0.69
CA ASP A 76 20.85 0.62 -1.97
C ASP A 76 19.86 0.85 -3.13
N LEU A 77 18.58 1.15 -2.85
CA LEU A 77 17.59 1.42 -3.89
C LEU A 77 17.91 2.72 -4.64
N PRO A 78 17.48 2.86 -5.92
CA PRO A 78 17.60 4.12 -6.63
C PRO A 78 16.96 5.28 -5.87
N ARG A 79 17.56 6.47 -5.93
CA ARG A 79 17.12 7.66 -5.20
C ARG A 79 15.65 7.98 -5.45
N GLU A 80 15.20 7.86 -6.68
CA GLU A 80 13.83 8.14 -7.11
C GLU A 80 12.84 7.09 -6.57
N ALA A 81 13.26 5.83 -6.40
CA ALA A 81 12.48 4.80 -5.73
C ALA A 81 12.37 5.10 -4.22
N VAL A 82 13.45 5.53 -3.57
CA VAL A 82 13.42 5.96 -2.16
C VAL A 82 12.50 7.17 -1.97
N ASP A 83 12.58 8.18 -2.85
CA ASP A 83 11.70 9.36 -2.77
C ASP A 83 10.21 9.00 -2.97
N LEU A 84 9.91 8.09 -3.91
CA LEU A 84 8.58 7.52 -4.08
C LEU A 84 8.07 6.86 -2.78
N ILE A 85 8.86 5.95 -2.22
CA ILE A 85 8.49 5.19 -1.02
C ILE A 85 8.25 6.14 0.16
N HIS A 86 9.18 7.06 0.40
CA HIS A 86 9.13 7.97 1.54
C HIS A 86 7.91 8.89 1.45
N ARG A 87 7.66 9.51 0.29
CA ARG A 87 6.51 10.40 0.14
C ARG A 87 5.17 9.67 0.20
N LEU A 88 5.09 8.46 -0.35
CA LEU A 88 3.88 7.64 -0.20
C LEU A 88 3.61 7.27 1.27
N ALA A 89 4.66 7.00 2.04
CA ALA A 89 4.52 6.64 3.45
C ALA A 89 4.14 7.83 4.34
N THR A 90 4.65 9.04 4.05
CA THR A 90 4.50 10.19 4.96
C THR A 90 3.51 11.24 4.48
N ASP A 91 3.43 11.49 3.18
CA ASP A 91 2.75 12.66 2.61
C ASP A 91 2.01 12.37 1.27
N PRO A 92 1.17 11.31 1.19
CA PRO A 92 0.55 10.90 -0.07
C PRO A 92 -0.48 11.92 -0.59
N GLY A 93 -1.11 12.71 0.29
CA GLY A 93 -2.15 13.68 -0.08
C GLY A 93 -1.64 14.89 -0.87
N ARG A 94 -0.33 15.15 -0.84
CA ARG A 94 0.30 16.29 -1.53
C ARG A 94 1.12 15.87 -2.75
N LEU A 95 0.95 14.63 -3.22
CA LEU A 95 1.56 14.16 -4.47
C LEU A 95 0.87 14.81 -5.68
N SER A 96 1.66 15.14 -6.71
CA SER A 96 1.15 15.71 -7.97
C SER A 96 1.44 14.78 -9.14
N LYS A 97 0.66 14.93 -10.22
CA LYS A 97 0.86 14.18 -11.46
C LYS A 97 2.24 14.48 -12.07
N GLU A 98 2.68 15.72 -12.03
CA GLU A 98 3.97 16.15 -12.58
C GLU A 98 5.13 15.46 -11.85
N TRP A 99 5.09 15.41 -10.51
CA TRP A 99 6.08 14.67 -9.73
C TRP A 99 6.04 13.17 -10.07
N ALA A 100 4.85 12.56 -10.13
CA ALA A 100 4.71 11.14 -10.42
C ALA A 100 5.28 10.80 -11.80
N LEU A 101 5.04 11.63 -12.81
CA LEU A 101 5.58 11.44 -14.16
C LEU A 101 7.12 11.51 -14.19
N LEU A 102 7.75 12.38 -13.39
CA LEU A 102 9.22 12.42 -13.28
C LEU A 102 9.79 11.15 -12.64
N VAL A 103 9.12 10.62 -11.61
CA VAL A 103 9.51 9.35 -11.00
C VAL A 103 9.33 8.20 -12.00
N ILE A 104 8.18 8.15 -12.69
CA ILE A 104 7.89 7.15 -13.72
C ILE A 104 8.91 7.20 -14.86
N GLU A 105 9.35 8.39 -15.30
CA GLU A 105 10.40 8.53 -16.31
C GLU A 105 11.74 7.94 -15.84
N SER A 106 12.03 8.01 -14.53
CA SER A 106 13.27 7.50 -13.95
C SER A 106 13.26 5.99 -13.72
N ILE A 107 12.22 5.46 -13.06
CA ILE A 107 12.18 4.05 -12.64
C ILE A 107 11.29 3.15 -13.51
N GLY A 108 10.48 3.72 -14.39
CA GLY A 108 9.46 3.01 -15.16
C GLY A 108 8.08 3.02 -14.52
N GLU A 109 7.04 2.87 -15.34
CA GLU A 109 5.64 2.91 -14.92
C GLU A 109 5.25 1.69 -14.07
N GLU A 110 5.64 0.48 -14.49
CA GLU A 110 5.32 -0.74 -13.77
C GLU A 110 6.12 -0.90 -12.47
N PRO A 111 7.44 -0.61 -12.44
CA PRO A 111 8.20 -0.57 -11.18
C PRO A 111 7.63 0.46 -10.18
N TYR A 112 7.14 1.60 -10.66
CA TYR A 112 6.42 2.59 -9.83
C TYR A 112 5.16 1.98 -9.20
N VAL A 113 4.31 1.31 -10.00
CA VAL A 113 3.08 0.69 -9.49
C VAL A 113 3.37 -0.44 -8.52
N GLU A 114 4.40 -1.25 -8.75
CA GLU A 114 4.78 -2.31 -7.83
C GLU A 114 5.19 -1.75 -6.46
N LEU A 115 6.05 -0.72 -6.42
CA LEU A 115 6.44 -0.08 -5.17
C LEU A 115 5.25 0.59 -4.49
N ALA A 116 4.43 1.33 -5.22
CA ALA A 116 3.26 1.98 -4.64
C ALA A 116 2.29 0.97 -4.00
N THR A 117 2.09 -0.18 -4.66
CA THR A 117 1.24 -1.26 -4.13
C THR A 117 1.88 -1.91 -2.90
N LEU A 118 3.18 -2.20 -2.94
CA LEU A 118 3.93 -2.75 -1.81
C LEU A 118 3.85 -1.85 -0.57
N VAL A 119 4.07 -0.53 -0.75
CA VAL A 119 3.94 0.47 0.33
C VAL A 119 2.53 0.42 0.91
N CYS A 120 1.48 0.38 0.08
CA CYS A 120 0.09 0.26 0.54
C CYS A 120 -0.14 -1.00 1.38
N VAL A 121 0.34 -2.16 0.93
CA VAL A 121 0.19 -3.45 1.63
C VAL A 121 0.85 -3.39 3.01
N GLN A 122 2.10 -2.92 3.06
CA GLN A 122 2.80 -2.77 4.33
C GLN A 122 2.11 -1.76 5.25
N TYR A 123 1.67 -0.62 4.72
CA TYR A 123 1.05 0.43 5.51
C TYR A 123 -0.22 -0.05 6.21
N VAL A 124 -1.05 -0.85 5.54
CA VAL A 124 -2.25 -1.48 6.15
C VAL A 124 -1.86 -2.37 7.32
N ILE A 125 -0.85 -3.22 7.15
CA ILE A 125 -0.41 -4.17 8.18
C ILE A 125 0.24 -3.44 9.38
N ASP A 126 1.17 -2.52 9.12
CA ASP A 126 1.85 -1.78 10.18
C ASP A 126 0.87 -0.84 10.92
N SER A 127 -0.06 -0.19 10.22
CA SER A 127 -1.08 0.69 10.85
C SER A 127 -2.07 -0.09 11.70
N PHE A 128 -2.43 -1.31 11.29
CA PHE A 128 -3.24 -2.21 12.09
C PHE A 128 -2.53 -2.54 13.42
N ALA A 129 -1.26 -2.93 13.36
CA ALA A 129 -0.47 -3.21 14.55
C ALA A 129 -0.38 -1.99 15.49
N ARG A 130 -0.04 -0.81 14.94
CA ARG A 130 0.03 0.45 15.71
C ARG A 130 -1.29 0.81 16.37
N SER A 131 -2.41 0.68 15.65
CA SER A 131 -3.74 1.03 16.15
C SER A 131 -4.18 0.17 17.34
N LEU A 132 -3.60 -1.02 17.46
CA LEU A 132 -3.88 -1.97 18.54
C LEU A 132 -2.78 -1.99 19.62
N GLY A 133 -1.75 -1.15 19.49
CA GLY A 133 -0.59 -1.16 20.40
C GLY A 133 0.24 -2.45 20.31
N LEU A 134 0.14 -3.19 19.19
CA LEU A 134 0.92 -4.39 18.94
C LEU A 134 2.33 -4.02 18.44
N PRO A 135 3.35 -4.84 18.72
CA PRO A 135 4.67 -4.65 18.11
C PRO A 135 4.57 -4.77 16.59
N LEU A 136 5.38 -3.98 15.88
CA LEU A 136 5.54 -4.15 14.44
C LEU A 136 6.21 -5.51 14.16
N ARG A 137 5.79 -6.17 13.09
CA ARG A 137 6.42 -7.41 12.62
C ARG A 137 7.86 -7.13 12.19
N GLU A 138 8.78 -8.06 12.42
CA GLU A 138 10.09 -8.02 11.75
C GLU A 138 9.91 -8.07 10.23
N LEU A 139 10.79 -7.42 9.47
CA LEU A 139 10.73 -7.49 8.00
C LEU A 139 10.90 -8.95 7.54
N PRO A 140 10.20 -9.37 6.46
CA PRO A 140 10.32 -10.74 5.97
C PRO A 140 11.72 -10.99 5.41
N GLU A 141 12.13 -12.26 5.38
CA GLU A 141 13.39 -12.64 4.75
C GLU A 141 13.28 -12.52 3.21
N PRO A 142 14.24 -11.85 2.54
CA PRO A 142 14.23 -11.74 1.09
C PRO A 142 14.45 -13.11 0.45
N GLN A 143 13.53 -13.52 -0.41
CA GLN A 143 13.63 -14.78 -1.15
C GLN A 143 14.35 -14.58 -2.49
N PRO A 144 15.10 -15.59 -2.96
CA PRO A 144 15.76 -15.52 -4.25
C PRO A 144 14.76 -15.53 -5.42
N GLY A 145 15.17 -14.98 -6.56
CA GLY A 145 14.38 -14.94 -7.79
C GLY A 145 14.83 -13.79 -8.68
N GLU A 146 14.45 -13.84 -9.95
CA GLU A 146 14.66 -12.78 -10.91
C GLU A 146 13.30 -12.21 -11.34
N PRO A 147 13.14 -10.87 -11.38
CA PRO A 147 11.90 -10.26 -11.82
C PRO A 147 11.54 -10.67 -13.26
N ASP A 148 10.31 -11.10 -13.49
CA ASP A 148 9.84 -11.59 -14.80
C ASP A 148 9.67 -10.47 -15.83
N ARG A 149 9.46 -9.23 -15.36
CA ARG A 149 9.29 -7.99 -16.14
C ARG A 149 8.20 -8.11 -17.21
N VAL A 150 7.11 -8.80 -16.86
CA VAL A 150 5.97 -8.98 -17.76
C VAL A 150 4.93 -7.90 -17.51
N ARG A 151 4.70 -7.04 -18.52
CA ARG A 151 3.57 -6.13 -18.53
C ARG A 151 2.29 -6.91 -18.89
N PRO A 152 1.20 -6.78 -18.12
CA PRO A 152 -0.06 -7.47 -18.42
C PRO A 152 -0.74 -6.91 -19.67
N GLU A 153 -1.54 -7.73 -20.34
CA GLU A 153 -2.41 -7.30 -21.44
C GLU A 153 -3.63 -6.53 -20.92
N GLY A 154 -4.31 -5.80 -21.82
CA GLY A 154 -5.58 -5.14 -21.50
C GLY A 154 -5.47 -3.90 -20.59
N VAL A 155 -4.26 -3.42 -20.33
CA VAL A 155 -4.00 -2.16 -19.62
C VAL A 155 -3.78 -1.00 -20.59
N GLY A 156 -4.19 0.21 -20.21
CA GLY A 156 -4.01 1.41 -21.01
C GLY A 156 -4.39 2.70 -20.27
N ASP A 157 -4.44 3.81 -21.00
CA ASP A 157 -4.86 5.11 -20.45
C ASP A 157 -6.36 5.11 -20.14
N VAL A 158 -6.68 5.42 -18.89
CA VAL A 158 -8.03 5.47 -18.34
C VAL A 158 -8.31 6.81 -17.65
N GLY A 159 -7.43 7.80 -17.84
CA GLY A 159 -7.46 9.10 -17.15
C GLY A 159 -6.74 9.12 -15.79
N ALA A 160 -6.07 8.03 -15.41
CA ALA A 160 -5.25 7.95 -14.19
C ALA A 160 -3.80 8.41 -14.45
N TRP A 161 -2.96 8.40 -13.41
CA TRP A 161 -1.53 8.75 -13.53
C TRP A 161 -0.70 7.64 -14.18
N VAL A 162 -1.16 6.40 -14.02
CA VAL A 162 -0.57 5.18 -14.58
C VAL A 162 -1.63 4.44 -15.38
N SER A 163 -1.20 3.61 -16.31
CA SER A 163 -2.05 2.72 -17.07
C SER A 163 -2.78 1.75 -16.14
N GLN A 164 -4.00 1.39 -16.48
CA GLN A 164 -4.81 0.43 -15.73
C GLN A 164 -5.62 -0.43 -16.69
N THR A 165 -6.18 -1.54 -16.22
CA THR A 165 -7.10 -2.36 -17.02
C THR A 165 -8.19 -1.48 -17.64
N VAL A 166 -8.41 -1.61 -18.94
CA VAL A 166 -9.46 -0.88 -19.67
C VAL A 166 -10.85 -1.45 -19.42
N GLU A 167 -10.94 -2.55 -18.66
CA GLU A 167 -12.19 -3.15 -18.26
C GLU A 167 -12.98 -2.21 -17.33
N LYS A 168 -14.15 -1.75 -17.81
CA LYS A 168 -15.00 -0.79 -17.09
C LYS A 168 -15.96 -1.43 -16.08
N SER A 169 -15.97 -2.76 -15.97
CA SER A 169 -16.84 -3.49 -15.03
C SER A 169 -16.39 -3.31 -13.57
N LEU A 170 -15.11 -2.96 -13.36
CA LEU A 170 -14.50 -2.77 -12.05
C LEU A 170 -14.55 -1.30 -11.63
N ALA A 171 -14.74 -1.06 -10.33
CA ALA A 171 -14.55 0.27 -9.76
C ALA A 171 -13.09 0.74 -9.92
N ASN A 172 -12.86 2.06 -10.02
CA ASN A 172 -11.53 2.64 -10.24
C ASN A 172 -10.50 2.17 -9.20
N VAL A 173 -10.88 2.10 -7.91
CA VAL A 173 -10.00 1.59 -6.85
C VAL A 173 -9.54 0.15 -7.10
N SER A 174 -10.41 -0.69 -7.66
CA SER A 174 -10.11 -2.10 -7.96
C SER A 174 -9.19 -2.28 -9.16
N ARG A 175 -8.93 -1.21 -9.92
CA ARG A 175 -8.11 -1.18 -11.14
C ARG A 175 -6.75 -0.53 -10.89
N ALA A 176 -6.55 0.12 -9.74
CA ALA A 176 -5.43 1.01 -9.47
C ALA A 176 -4.05 0.34 -9.55
N ALA A 177 -3.95 -0.95 -9.22
CA ALA A 177 -2.70 -1.72 -9.22
C ALA A 177 -2.62 -2.75 -10.37
N SER A 178 -3.55 -2.69 -11.32
CA SER A 178 -3.68 -3.70 -12.40
C SER A 178 -2.49 -3.80 -13.36
N LEU A 179 -1.52 -2.88 -13.30
CA LEU A 179 -0.25 -3.02 -14.02
C LEU A 179 0.67 -4.10 -13.45
N VAL A 180 0.48 -4.51 -12.18
CA VAL A 180 1.32 -5.50 -11.52
C VAL A 180 0.44 -6.52 -10.79
N PRO A 181 -0.25 -7.43 -11.51
CA PRO A 181 -1.29 -8.30 -10.94
C PRO A 181 -0.81 -9.14 -9.76
N ALA A 182 0.42 -9.67 -9.81
CA ALA A 182 0.98 -10.49 -8.73
C ALA A 182 1.11 -9.72 -7.39
N THR A 183 1.42 -8.43 -7.44
CA THR A 183 1.50 -7.58 -6.24
C THR A 183 0.13 -7.02 -5.88
N GLU A 184 -0.73 -6.75 -6.87
CA GLU A 184 -2.13 -6.38 -6.65
C GLU A 184 -2.90 -7.46 -5.88
N ASP A 185 -2.64 -8.74 -6.13
CA ASP A 185 -3.27 -9.85 -5.42
C ASP A 185 -3.02 -9.77 -3.91
N LEU A 186 -1.80 -9.40 -3.48
CA LEU A 186 -1.46 -9.21 -2.06
C LEU A 186 -2.31 -8.10 -1.43
N TRP A 187 -2.46 -6.97 -2.13
CA TRP A 187 -3.31 -5.87 -1.70
C TRP A 187 -4.78 -6.31 -1.64
N ARG A 188 -5.24 -7.06 -2.65
CA ARG A 188 -6.63 -7.50 -2.76
C ARG A 188 -6.99 -8.49 -1.65
N GLU A 189 -6.09 -9.39 -1.28
CA GLU A 189 -6.24 -10.29 -0.14
C GLU A 189 -6.46 -9.52 1.17
N LEU A 190 -5.67 -8.47 1.42
CA LEU A 190 -5.87 -7.61 2.59
C LEU A 190 -7.22 -6.87 2.54
N VAL A 191 -7.56 -6.26 1.40
CA VAL A 191 -8.84 -5.55 1.25
C VAL A 191 -10.02 -6.50 1.49
N GLN A 192 -9.94 -7.74 1.01
CA GLN A 192 -10.99 -8.73 1.21
C GLN A 192 -11.09 -9.16 2.68
N ALA A 193 -9.97 -9.41 3.34
CA ALA A 193 -9.93 -9.82 4.74
C ALA A 193 -10.43 -8.71 5.69
N HIS A 194 -10.05 -7.45 5.43
CA HIS A 194 -10.44 -6.31 6.27
C HIS A 194 -11.84 -5.78 5.97
N TYR A 195 -12.21 -5.67 4.69
CA TYR A 195 -13.32 -4.82 4.26
C TYR A 195 -14.29 -5.48 3.29
N SER A 196 -13.85 -5.80 2.08
CA SER A 196 -14.78 -6.07 0.98
C SER A 196 -15.45 -7.45 1.07
N ARG A 197 -14.72 -8.48 1.52
CA ARG A 197 -15.14 -9.91 1.44
C ARG A 197 -15.67 -10.31 0.05
N GLY A 198 -15.07 -9.75 -1.01
CA GLY A 198 -15.38 -10.12 -2.40
C GLY A 198 -16.85 -9.86 -2.78
N PRO A 199 -17.59 -10.85 -3.33
CA PRO A 199 -18.97 -10.67 -3.77
C PRO A 199 -19.93 -10.17 -2.67
N GLN A 200 -19.66 -10.51 -1.41
CA GLN A 200 -20.49 -10.09 -0.26
C GLN A 200 -20.48 -8.57 -0.05
N PHE A 201 -19.55 -7.83 -0.69
CA PHE A 201 -19.55 -6.38 -0.65
C PHE A 201 -20.86 -5.78 -1.19
N ALA A 202 -21.47 -6.45 -2.18
CA ALA A 202 -22.72 -6.00 -2.79
C ALA A 202 -23.95 -6.16 -1.88
N ASP A 203 -23.87 -6.98 -0.83
CA ASP A 203 -24.98 -7.26 0.08
C ASP A 203 -25.39 -6.02 0.87
N LEU A 204 -26.67 -5.65 0.83
CA LEU A 204 -27.18 -4.47 1.55
C LEU A 204 -27.25 -4.67 3.07
N VAL A 205 -27.19 -5.93 3.52
CA VAL A 205 -27.23 -6.31 4.94
C VAL A 205 -26.04 -7.22 5.22
N TRP A 206 -25.21 -6.84 6.19
CA TRP A 206 -24.03 -7.60 6.58
C TRP A 206 -24.25 -8.29 7.92
N ASP A 207 -24.04 -9.60 7.94
CA ASP A 207 -23.90 -10.39 9.17
C ASP A 207 -22.41 -10.48 9.54
N ARG A 208 -21.91 -9.42 10.16
CA ARG A 208 -20.50 -9.21 10.53
C ARG A 208 -20.42 -8.47 11.87
N ALA A 209 -19.23 -8.37 12.44
CA ALA A 209 -19.00 -7.64 13.69
C ALA A 209 -19.45 -6.16 13.62
N LEU A 210 -19.29 -5.53 12.46
CA LEU A 210 -19.85 -4.22 12.13
C LEU A 210 -20.89 -4.36 11.02
N SER A 211 -22.04 -3.73 11.22
CA SER A 211 -23.06 -3.62 10.17
C SER A 211 -22.57 -2.76 9.00
N ARG A 212 -23.18 -2.94 7.83
CA ARG A 212 -22.83 -2.17 6.63
C ARG A 212 -22.88 -0.64 6.87
N PRO A 213 -23.94 -0.06 7.49
CA PRO A 213 -23.94 1.39 7.75
C PRO A 213 -22.82 1.86 8.67
N GLN A 214 -22.42 1.06 9.66
CA GLN A 214 -21.30 1.40 10.54
C GLN A 214 -19.98 1.41 9.78
N VAL A 215 -19.76 0.41 8.91
CA VAL A 215 -18.55 0.37 8.10
C VAL A 215 -18.53 1.47 7.05
N GLU A 216 -19.64 1.77 6.39
CA GLU A 216 -19.72 2.88 5.43
C GLU A 216 -19.51 4.24 6.10
N LEU A 217 -19.98 4.44 7.34
CA LEU A 217 -19.67 5.64 8.13
C LEU A 217 -18.17 5.78 8.41
N LEU A 218 -17.52 4.68 8.84
CA LEU A 218 -16.08 4.68 9.07
C LEU A 218 -15.30 4.91 7.77
N ALA A 219 -15.63 4.19 6.71
CA ALA A 219 -14.98 4.31 5.41
C ALA A 219 -15.12 5.72 4.84
N SER A 220 -16.33 6.30 4.84
CA SER A 220 -16.55 7.67 4.37
C SER A 220 -15.82 8.72 5.22
N THR A 221 -15.75 8.54 6.53
CA THR A 221 -14.98 9.43 7.42
C THR A 221 -13.49 9.35 7.12
N VAL A 222 -12.94 8.15 6.97
CA VAL A 222 -11.53 7.94 6.62
C VAL A 222 -11.22 8.51 5.24
N SER A 223 -12.09 8.28 4.25
CA SER A 223 -11.93 8.86 2.90
C SER A 223 -11.94 10.38 2.93
N ALA A 224 -12.83 11.00 3.71
CA ALA A 224 -12.89 12.46 3.85
C ALA A 224 -11.64 13.02 4.52
N LEU A 225 -11.13 12.37 5.57
CA LEU A 225 -9.92 12.81 6.28
C LEU A 225 -8.64 12.65 5.44
N ASN A 226 -8.61 11.67 4.53
CA ASN A 226 -7.47 11.42 3.63
C ASN A 226 -7.67 12.01 2.23
N GLU A 227 -8.69 12.85 2.02
CA GLU A 227 -9.01 13.48 0.73
C GLU A 227 -9.08 12.50 -0.45
N CYS A 228 -9.54 11.27 -0.19
CA CYS A 228 -9.65 10.19 -1.18
C CYS A 228 -10.95 10.32 -1.98
N PHE A 229 -10.95 11.22 -2.97
CA PHE A 229 -12.09 11.46 -3.87
C PHE A 229 -11.89 10.77 -5.22
N TYR A 230 -12.95 10.16 -5.76
CA TYR A 230 -12.97 9.46 -7.06
C TYR A 230 -13.86 10.16 -8.07
#